data_AF-A0A969LLB5-F1
#
_entry.id   AF-A0A969LLB5-F1
#
_cell.length_a   1.000
_cell.length_b   1.000
_cell.length_c   1.000
_cell.angle_alpha   90.00
_cell.angle_beta   90.00
_cell.angle_gamma   90.00
#
_symmetry.space_group_name_H-M   'P 1'
#
loop_
_entity.id
_entity.type
_entity.pdbx_description
1 polymer ?
#
loop_
_entity_poly.entity_id
_entity_poly.type
_entity_poly.pdbx_seq_one_letter_code
_entity_poly.pdbx_strand_id
1 'polypeptide(L)'
;MSVEIVDKWHVLDASKLPACRFIHSTREELRLCIAEMEGISRALFLFWSIAASLDEDLMTRNPEVTYLLDGYCTKHAAAEIVYGAPREWIVATTALLPKPDVTIFLDVGIDVAVERKAGLFSPYECGRDMRCGVAAYRQHQSRLREELIDLGSSEDWHVIDASQSAELVHEQVKQVIAHHIRVSVPDGARV
;
A
#
# COMPACT_ATOMS: atom_id res chain seq x y z
N MET A 1 -12.50 -18.99 -9.11
CA MET A 1 -11.99 -17.78 -8.44
C MET A 1 -10.52 -17.61 -8.78
N SER A 2 -10.18 -16.54 -9.47
CA SER A 2 -8.78 -16.19 -9.80
C SER A 2 -8.31 -15.06 -8.89
N VAL A 3 -6.98 -14.91 -8.76
CA VAL A 3 -6.37 -13.82 -7.98
C VAL A 3 -5.53 -12.97 -8.92
N GLU A 4 -5.70 -11.65 -8.84
CA GLU A 4 -4.89 -10.68 -9.57
C GLU A 4 -4.19 -9.73 -8.59
N ILE A 5 -2.89 -9.52 -8.77
CA ILE A 5 -2.13 -8.55 -7.97
C ILE A 5 -2.18 -7.21 -8.70
N VAL A 6 -2.64 -6.18 -8.01
CA VAL A 6 -2.67 -4.81 -8.53
C VAL A 6 -1.62 -3.98 -7.82
N ASP A 7 -0.76 -3.33 -8.60
CA ASP A 7 0.30 -2.45 -8.12
C ASP A 7 0.29 -1.17 -8.96
N LYS A 8 0.57 -0.02 -8.34
CA LYS A 8 0.71 1.28 -9.02
C LYS A 8 1.72 1.25 -10.18
N TRP A 9 2.68 0.32 -10.16
CA TRP A 9 3.65 0.18 -11.25
C TRP A 9 3.04 -0.35 -12.55
N HIS A 10 1.77 -0.79 -12.55
CA HIS A 10 1.04 -1.12 -13.78
C HIS A 10 0.96 0.05 -14.76
N VAL A 11 1.13 1.30 -14.30
CA VAL A 11 1.26 2.47 -15.21
C VAL A 11 2.45 2.39 -16.17
N LEU A 12 3.42 1.49 -15.93
CA LEU A 12 4.54 1.23 -16.84
C LEU A 12 4.21 0.17 -17.90
N ASP A 13 3.10 -0.55 -17.77
CA ASP A 13 2.67 -1.57 -18.71
C ASP A 13 1.59 -1.02 -19.65
N ALA A 14 2.03 -0.49 -20.80
CA ALA A 14 1.13 0.07 -21.80
C ALA A 14 0.18 -0.97 -22.43
N SER A 15 0.44 -2.28 -22.27
CA SER A 15 -0.48 -3.32 -22.72
C SER A 15 -1.69 -3.45 -21.80
N LYS A 16 -1.49 -3.19 -20.50
CA LYS A 16 -2.57 -3.14 -19.49
C LYS A 16 -3.25 -1.78 -19.44
N LEU A 17 -2.45 -0.70 -19.48
CA LEU A 17 -2.92 0.68 -19.36
C LEU A 17 -2.45 1.53 -20.55
N PRO A 18 -3.11 1.44 -21.73
CA PRO A 18 -2.70 2.18 -22.93
C PRO A 18 -2.67 3.70 -22.76
N ALA A 19 -3.44 4.24 -21.81
CA ALA A 19 -3.42 5.66 -21.46
C ALA A 19 -2.08 6.10 -20.84
N CYS A 20 -1.32 5.20 -20.22
CA CYS A 20 -0.05 5.48 -19.58
C CYS A 20 1.17 5.34 -20.52
N ARG A 21 0.96 5.07 -21.82
CA ARG A 21 2.03 4.89 -22.83
C ARG A 21 3.01 6.06 -22.98
N PHE A 22 2.68 7.21 -22.40
CA PHE A 22 3.56 8.39 -22.37
C PHE A 22 4.69 8.27 -21.34
N ILE A 23 4.61 7.30 -20.42
CA ILE A 23 5.68 7.01 -19.47
C ILE A 23 6.69 6.09 -20.16
N HIS A 24 7.87 6.63 -20.48
CA HIS A 24 8.94 5.90 -21.17
C HIS A 24 10.08 5.46 -20.23
N SER A 25 10.04 5.90 -18.98
CA SER A 25 11.08 5.61 -17.98
C SER A 25 10.98 4.17 -17.48
N THR A 26 12.13 3.62 -17.08
CA THR A 26 12.19 2.39 -16.30
C THR A 26 11.61 2.59 -14.90
N ARG A 27 11.31 1.49 -14.20
CA ARG A 27 10.84 1.53 -12.80
C ARG A 27 11.89 2.18 -11.89
N GLU A 28 13.16 1.89 -12.14
CA GLU A 28 14.30 2.43 -11.40
C GLU A 28 14.41 3.95 -11.57
N GLU A 29 14.36 4.44 -12.81
CA GLU A 29 14.37 5.88 -13.10
C GLU A 29 13.15 6.57 -12.49
N LEU A 30 11.96 5.99 -12.64
CA LEU A 30 10.74 6.59 -12.09
C LEU A 30 10.78 6.67 -10.56
N ARG A 31 11.38 5.69 -9.87
CA ARG A 31 11.61 5.75 -8.41
C ARG A 31 12.52 6.90 -8.00
N LEU A 32 13.52 7.23 -8.81
CA LEU A 32 14.38 8.40 -8.58
C LEU A 32 13.60 9.69 -8.79
N CYS A 33 12.86 9.81 -9.90
CA CYS A 33 12.01 10.97 -10.17
C CYS A 33 11.01 11.22 -9.02
N ILE A 34 10.34 10.16 -8.52
CA ILE A 34 9.43 10.26 -7.38
C ILE A 34 10.17 10.76 -6.12
N ALA A 35 11.43 10.38 -5.92
CA ALA A 35 12.20 10.78 -4.73
C ALA A 35 12.53 12.28 -4.76
N GLU A 36 12.76 12.80 -5.97
CA GLU A 36 13.09 14.19 -6.26
C GLU A 36 11.86 15.11 -6.29
N MET A 37 10.66 14.56 -6.48
CA MET A 37 9.42 15.34 -6.42
C MET A 37 9.23 15.91 -5.02
N GLU A 38 9.00 17.22 -4.92
CA GLU A 38 8.75 17.92 -3.66
C GLU A 38 7.28 18.29 -3.46
N GLY A 39 6.88 18.42 -2.20
CA GLY A 39 5.54 18.81 -1.79
C GLY A 39 4.43 17.91 -2.34
N ILE A 40 3.29 18.52 -2.70
CA ILE A 40 2.08 17.81 -3.13
C ILE A 40 2.23 17.07 -4.46
N SER A 41 3.23 17.42 -5.29
CA SER A 41 3.43 16.81 -6.61
C SER A 41 3.71 15.31 -6.52
N ARG A 42 4.49 14.89 -5.50
CA ARG A 42 4.77 13.48 -5.25
C ARG A 42 3.51 12.71 -4.87
N ALA A 43 2.74 13.27 -3.93
CA ALA A 43 1.46 12.70 -3.51
C ALA A 43 0.47 12.58 -4.68
N LEU A 44 0.33 13.62 -5.50
CA LEU A 44 -0.50 13.62 -6.70
C LEU A 44 -0.09 12.51 -7.67
N PHE A 45 1.20 12.39 -7.96
CA PHE A 45 1.70 11.35 -8.86
C PHE A 45 1.40 9.95 -8.31
N LEU A 46 1.68 9.71 -7.03
CA LEU A 46 1.42 8.42 -6.38
C LEU A 46 -0.06 8.06 -6.40
N PHE A 47 -0.95 8.97 -6.00
CA PHE A 47 -2.38 8.71 -5.96
C PHE A 47 -2.98 8.58 -7.36
N TRP A 48 -2.51 9.37 -8.34
CA TRP A 48 -2.88 9.18 -9.74
C TRP A 48 -2.45 7.80 -10.25
N SER A 49 -1.23 7.35 -9.95
CA SER A 49 -0.74 6.04 -10.41
C SER A 49 -1.53 4.88 -9.82
N ILE A 50 -1.97 5.03 -8.56
CA ILE A 50 -2.85 4.09 -7.89
C ILE A 50 -4.23 4.11 -8.54
N ALA A 51 -4.86 5.28 -8.70
CA ALA A 51 -6.16 5.42 -9.34
C ALA A 51 -6.17 4.86 -10.77
N ALA A 52 -5.13 5.15 -11.57
CA ALA A 52 -5.00 4.64 -12.93
C ALA A 52 -4.85 3.11 -12.99
N SER A 53 -4.30 2.50 -11.94
CA SER A 53 -4.16 1.04 -11.83
C SER A 53 -5.41 0.36 -11.27
N LEU A 54 -6.32 1.12 -10.69
CA LEU A 54 -7.58 0.69 -10.10
C LEU A 54 -8.74 1.15 -10.98
N ASP A 55 -8.78 0.69 -12.22
CA ASP A 55 -9.93 0.92 -13.08
C ASP A 55 -11.17 0.28 -12.39
N GLU A 56 -12.02 1.11 -11.77
CA GLU A 56 -13.21 0.69 -11.02
C GLU A 56 -14.15 -0.16 -11.88
N ASP A 57 -14.28 0.19 -13.16
CA ASP A 57 -15.08 -0.61 -14.07
C ASP A 57 -14.42 -1.99 -14.23
N LEU A 58 -13.09 -2.07 -14.34
CA LEU A 58 -12.39 -3.36 -14.48
C LEU A 58 -12.50 -4.23 -13.22
N MET A 59 -12.41 -3.63 -12.03
CA MET A 59 -12.46 -4.36 -10.75
C MET A 59 -13.87 -4.84 -10.40
N THR A 60 -14.91 -4.10 -10.78
CA THR A 60 -16.30 -4.49 -10.52
C THR A 60 -16.89 -5.40 -11.60
N ARG A 61 -16.22 -5.52 -12.76
CA ARG A 61 -16.70 -6.30 -13.92
C ARG A 61 -16.66 -7.81 -13.72
N ASN A 62 -15.80 -8.34 -12.84
CA ASN A 62 -15.67 -9.79 -12.66
C ASN A 62 -15.72 -10.20 -11.17
N PRO A 63 -16.89 -10.60 -10.66
CA PRO A 63 -17.04 -11.02 -9.25
C PRO A 63 -16.30 -12.32 -8.92
N GLU A 64 -15.73 -13.01 -9.91
CA GLU A 64 -14.92 -14.22 -9.70
C GLU A 64 -13.42 -13.92 -9.50
N VAL A 65 -13.00 -12.66 -9.59
CA VAL A 65 -11.61 -12.24 -9.39
C VAL A 65 -11.45 -11.60 -8.02
N THR A 66 -10.46 -12.07 -7.25
CA THR A 66 -9.99 -11.40 -6.04
C THR A 66 -8.77 -10.56 -6.38
N TYR A 67 -8.84 -9.27 -6.08
CA TYR A 67 -7.72 -8.36 -6.30
C TYR A 67 -6.92 -8.17 -5.02
N LEU A 68 -5.61 -8.42 -5.08
CA LEU A 68 -4.69 -8.23 -3.96
C LEU A 68 -3.84 -6.98 -4.19
N LEU A 69 -3.85 -6.09 -3.21
CA LEU A 69 -3.15 -4.79 -3.25
C LEU A 69 -2.01 -4.79 -2.23
N ASP A 70 -0.77 -4.91 -2.68
CA ASP A 70 0.40 -4.80 -1.79
C ASP A 70 0.81 -3.34 -1.58
N GLY A 71 0.44 -2.78 -0.42
CA GLY A 71 0.75 -1.40 -0.06
C GLY A 71 -0.10 -0.40 -0.84
N TYR A 72 -1.40 -0.38 -0.53
CA TYR A 72 -2.42 0.51 -1.09
C TYR A 72 -2.18 2.00 -0.80
N CYS A 73 -3.17 2.86 -1.10
CA CYS A 73 -3.05 4.31 -0.96
C CYS A 73 -2.68 4.77 0.45
N THR A 74 -3.16 4.09 1.51
CA THR A 74 -2.95 4.55 2.89
C THR A 74 -1.49 4.54 3.33
N LYS A 75 -0.68 3.60 2.82
CA LYS A 75 0.77 3.58 3.04
C LYS A 75 1.44 4.83 2.47
N HIS A 76 1.02 5.23 1.27
CA HIS A 76 1.52 6.44 0.62
C HIS A 76 0.98 7.70 1.31
N ALA A 77 -0.28 7.71 1.73
CA ALA A 77 -0.87 8.79 2.52
C ALA A 77 -0.06 9.08 3.79
N ALA A 78 0.19 8.05 4.60
CA ALA A 78 0.97 8.18 5.83
C ALA A 78 2.39 8.70 5.56
N ALA A 79 3.06 8.19 4.52
CA ALA A 79 4.40 8.64 4.16
C ALA A 79 4.42 10.12 3.77
N GLU A 80 3.48 10.56 2.92
CA GLU A 80 3.42 11.96 2.47
C GLU A 80 3.08 12.92 3.61
N ILE A 81 2.22 12.53 4.55
CA ILE A 81 1.95 13.31 5.77
C ILE A 81 3.23 13.45 6.61
N VAL A 82 3.97 12.35 6.83
CA VAL A 82 5.25 12.37 7.55
C VAL A 82 6.31 13.23 6.83
N TYR A 83 6.23 13.33 5.50
CA TYR A 83 7.07 14.23 4.70
C TYR A 83 6.63 15.70 4.71
N GLY A 84 5.49 16.02 5.35
CA GLY A 84 5.01 17.38 5.54
C GLY A 84 3.90 17.82 4.58
N ALA A 85 3.29 16.89 3.83
CA ALA A 85 2.11 17.22 3.04
C ALA A 85 0.93 17.56 3.98
N PRO A 86 0.04 18.51 3.62
CA PRO A 86 -1.11 18.86 4.45
C PRO A 86 -2.04 17.66 4.65
N ARG A 87 -2.22 17.23 5.90
CA ARG A 87 -2.99 16.04 6.26
C ARG A 87 -4.40 16.03 5.70
N GLU A 88 -5.13 17.13 5.88
CA GLU A 88 -6.51 17.27 5.40
C GLU A 88 -6.60 17.05 3.89
N TRP A 89 -5.62 17.56 3.13
CA TRP A 89 -5.57 17.40 1.68
C TRP A 89 -5.30 15.95 1.28
N ILE A 90 -4.37 15.27 1.97
CA ILE A 90 -4.05 13.85 1.73
C ILE A 90 -5.26 12.96 2.02
N VAL A 91 -5.92 13.17 3.18
CA VAL A 91 -7.11 12.41 3.58
C VAL A 91 -8.26 12.64 2.59
N ALA A 92 -8.53 13.90 2.21
CA ALA A 92 -9.59 14.21 1.25
C ALA A 92 -9.31 13.60 -0.14
N THR A 93 -8.05 13.61 -0.59
CA THR A 93 -7.67 13.06 -1.89
C THR A 93 -7.78 11.54 -1.92
N THR A 94 -7.31 10.87 -0.87
CA THR A 94 -7.35 9.40 -0.81
C THR A 94 -8.74 8.83 -0.57
N ALA A 95 -9.66 9.61 0.02
CA ALA A 95 -11.07 9.25 0.13
C ALA A 95 -11.80 9.11 -1.21
N LEU A 96 -11.22 9.61 -2.32
CA LEU A 96 -11.75 9.46 -3.67
C LEU A 96 -11.34 8.15 -4.34
N LEU A 97 -10.46 7.36 -3.72
CA LEU A 97 -10.02 6.08 -4.26
C LEU A 97 -10.95 4.95 -3.82
N PRO A 98 -11.06 3.86 -4.59
CA PRO A 98 -11.88 2.71 -4.22
C PRO A 98 -11.54 2.20 -2.81
N LYS A 99 -12.56 1.87 -2.03
CA LYS A 99 -12.35 1.23 -0.73
C LYS A 99 -12.19 -0.28 -0.91
N PRO A 100 -11.17 -0.92 -0.32
CA PRO A 100 -11.07 -2.37 -0.33
C PRO A 100 -12.16 -2.99 0.56
N ASP A 101 -12.63 -4.20 0.20
CA ASP A 101 -13.58 -4.96 1.03
C ASP A 101 -12.98 -5.36 2.38
N VAL A 102 -11.66 -5.56 2.41
CA VAL A 102 -10.91 -5.93 3.61
C VAL A 102 -9.52 -5.31 3.56
N THR A 103 -9.08 -4.75 4.69
CA THR A 103 -7.70 -4.30 4.87
C THR A 103 -7.03 -5.09 5.98
N ILE A 104 -5.84 -5.62 5.69
CA ILE A 104 -5.01 -6.34 6.66
C ILE A 104 -3.77 -5.51 6.94
N PHE A 105 -3.62 -5.06 8.18
CA PHE A 105 -2.46 -4.31 8.63
C PHE A 105 -1.49 -5.24 9.36
N LEU A 106 -0.34 -5.50 8.73
CA LEU A 106 0.75 -6.28 9.31
C LEU A 106 1.60 -5.39 10.23
N ASP A 107 1.25 -5.36 11.51
CA ASP A 107 1.91 -4.51 12.49
C ASP A 107 3.16 -5.19 13.05
N VAL A 108 4.34 -4.62 12.81
CA VAL A 108 5.61 -5.14 13.29
C VAL A 108 6.33 -4.11 14.15
N GLY A 109 6.89 -4.55 15.27
CA GLY A 109 7.74 -3.70 16.10
C GLY A 109 8.96 -3.18 15.33
N ILE A 110 9.31 -1.91 15.54
CA ILE A 110 10.42 -1.26 14.82
C ILE A 110 11.75 -2.01 15.03
N ASP A 111 12.00 -2.52 16.24
CA ASP A 111 13.19 -3.33 16.54
C ASP A 111 13.26 -4.60 15.68
N VAL A 112 12.14 -5.32 15.59
CA VAL A 112 12.03 -6.55 14.78
C VAL A 112 12.20 -6.22 13.29
N ALA A 113 11.64 -5.10 12.81
CA ALA A 113 11.82 -4.65 11.44
C ALA A 113 13.29 -4.31 11.12
N VAL A 114 13.99 -3.63 12.03
CA VAL A 114 15.44 -3.33 11.92
C VAL A 114 16.25 -4.62 11.82
N GLU A 115 15.98 -5.60 12.68
CA GLU A 115 16.67 -6.90 12.67
C GLU A 115 16.46 -7.64 11.35
N ARG A 116 15.20 -7.73 10.88
CA ARG A 116 14.86 -8.38 9.60
C ARG A 116 15.52 -7.71 8.39
N LYS A 117 15.75 -6.40 8.45
CA LYS A 117 16.42 -5.64 7.40
C LYS A 117 17.92 -5.90 7.32
N ALA A 118 18.54 -6.38 8.40
CA ALA A 118 19.97 -6.68 8.44
C ALA A 118 20.87 -5.54 7.90
N GLY A 119 20.50 -4.29 8.18
CA GLY A 119 21.23 -3.10 7.72
C GLY A 119 20.98 -2.66 6.27
N LEU A 120 20.11 -3.37 5.53
CA LEU A 120 19.76 -3.04 4.14
C LEU A 120 18.57 -2.07 4.09
N PHE A 121 18.85 -0.80 4.41
CA PHE A 121 17.84 0.27 4.36
C PHE A 121 17.90 1.04 3.05
N SER A 122 16.74 1.43 2.55
CA SER A 122 16.62 2.38 1.44
C SER A 122 16.44 3.82 1.95
N PRO A 123 16.76 4.85 1.13
CA PRO A 123 16.55 6.25 1.51
C PRO A 123 15.11 6.54 1.91
N TYR A 124 14.14 5.99 1.17
CA TYR A 124 12.71 6.13 1.49
C TYR A 124 12.36 5.56 2.87
N GLU A 125 13.02 4.49 3.30
CA GLU A 125 12.78 3.90 4.61
C GLU A 125 13.44 4.69 5.75
N CYS A 126 14.36 5.58 5.41
CA CYS A 126 15.08 6.45 6.33
C CYS A 126 14.62 7.92 6.21
N GLY A 127 13.41 8.16 5.71
CA GLY A 127 12.86 9.51 5.63
C GLY A 127 13.51 10.38 4.55
N ARG A 128 13.95 9.76 3.45
CA ARG A 128 14.74 10.35 2.36
C ARG A 128 16.17 10.75 2.77
N ASP A 129 16.69 10.25 3.90
CA ASP A 129 18.10 10.39 4.27
C ASP A 129 18.97 9.42 3.46
N MET A 130 19.80 9.96 2.57
CA MET A 130 20.72 9.18 1.72
C MET A 130 21.80 8.43 2.52
N ARG A 131 22.02 8.77 3.79
CA ARG A 131 22.97 8.06 4.67
C ARG A 131 22.42 6.73 5.18
N CYS A 132 21.10 6.53 5.15
CA CYS A 132 20.44 5.28 5.49
C CYS A 132 20.88 4.63 6.83
N GLY A 133 20.94 5.41 7.92
CA GLY A 133 21.33 4.89 9.23
C GLY A 133 20.18 4.24 10.01
N VAL A 134 20.49 3.29 10.90
CA VAL A 134 19.50 2.64 11.81
C VAL A 134 18.70 3.67 12.59
N ALA A 135 19.33 4.74 13.08
CA ALA A 135 18.65 5.80 13.82
C ALA A 135 17.62 6.55 12.94
N ALA A 136 18.00 6.87 11.70
CA ALA A 136 17.11 7.54 10.74
C ALA A 136 15.94 6.64 10.35
N TYR A 137 16.21 5.34 10.12
CA TYR A 137 15.18 4.32 9.91
C TYR A 137 14.19 4.26 11.08
N ARG A 138 14.70 4.09 12.31
CA ARG A 138 13.85 4.03 13.53
C ARG A 138 12.97 5.25 13.67
N GLN A 139 13.55 6.45 13.52
CA GLN A 139 12.80 7.70 13.64
C GLN A 139 11.73 7.83 12.55
N HIS A 140 12.04 7.50 11.30
CA HIS A 140 11.09 7.62 10.21
C HIS A 140 9.98 6.57 10.31
N GLN A 141 10.33 5.30 10.50
CA GLN A 141 9.36 4.21 10.57
C GLN A 141 8.46 4.31 11.81
N SER A 142 8.94 4.83 12.94
CA SER A 142 8.10 5.07 14.12
C SER A 142 6.99 6.08 13.82
N ARG A 143 7.34 7.23 13.23
CA ARG A 143 6.36 8.25 12.80
C ARG A 143 5.39 7.71 11.74
N LEU A 144 5.90 6.94 10.79
CA LEU A 144 5.08 6.32 9.75
C LEU A 144 4.08 5.32 10.34
N ARG A 145 4.51 4.50 11.31
CA ARG A 145 3.65 3.54 12.01
C ARG A 145 2.57 4.25 12.82
N GLU A 146 2.93 5.30 13.58
CA GLU A 146 1.97 6.11 14.32
C GLU A 146 0.91 6.71 13.39
N GLU A 147 1.33 7.27 12.26
CA GLU A 147 0.42 7.85 11.27
C GLU A 147 -0.48 6.78 10.60
N LEU A 148 0.06 5.59 10.32
CA LEU A 148 -0.73 4.47 9.78
C LEU A 148 -1.80 3.98 10.76
N ILE A 149 -1.44 3.86 12.05
CA ILE A 149 -2.37 3.46 13.10
C ILE A 149 -3.48 4.51 13.23
N ASP A 150 -3.12 5.79 13.22
CA ASP A 150 -4.08 6.89 13.33
C ASP A 150 -5.05 6.91 12.13
N LEU A 151 -4.54 6.81 10.90
CA LEU A 151 -5.37 6.71 9.69
C LEU A 151 -6.25 5.45 9.67
N GLY A 152 -5.75 4.34 10.22
CA GLY A 152 -6.49 3.08 10.32
C GLY A 152 -7.49 3.05 11.48
N SER A 153 -7.38 3.92 12.48
CA SER A 153 -8.20 3.88 13.70
C SER A 153 -9.69 4.15 13.45
N SER A 154 -10.02 4.86 12.36
CA SER A 154 -11.39 5.10 11.91
C SER A 154 -11.91 4.04 10.94
N GLU A 155 -11.12 3.02 10.62
CA GLU A 155 -11.43 1.98 9.63
C GLU A 155 -11.43 0.60 10.31
N ASP A 156 -12.15 -0.36 9.74
CA ASP A 156 -12.28 -1.73 10.28
C ASP A 156 -11.10 -2.62 9.82
N TRP A 157 -9.88 -2.23 10.16
CA TRP A 157 -8.67 -2.95 9.75
C TRP A 157 -8.42 -4.19 10.60
N HIS A 158 -8.10 -5.31 9.94
CA HIS A 158 -7.57 -6.48 10.62
C HIS A 158 -6.09 -6.28 10.93
N VAL A 159 -5.79 -5.90 12.16
CA VAL A 159 -4.41 -5.76 12.65
C VAL A 159 -3.86 -7.13 13.05
N ILE A 160 -2.77 -7.55 12.41
CA ILE A 160 -2.07 -8.80 12.70
C ILE A 160 -0.67 -8.46 13.24
N ASP A 161 -0.30 -9.05 14.37
CA ASP A 161 1.05 -8.97 14.92
C ASP A 161 2.04 -9.71 14.00
N ALA A 162 2.73 -8.93 13.17
CA ALA A 162 3.71 -9.41 12.22
C ALA A 162 5.09 -9.61 12.86
N SER A 163 5.24 -9.47 14.18
CA SER A 163 6.46 -9.85 14.91
C SER A 163 6.62 -11.37 15.02
N GLN A 164 5.54 -12.12 14.79
CA GLN A 164 5.49 -13.58 14.81
C GLN A 164 6.20 -14.22 13.61
N SER A 165 6.21 -15.56 13.56
CA SER A 165 6.77 -16.30 12.40
C SER A 165 5.92 -16.07 11.16
N ALA A 166 6.54 -16.17 9.98
CA ALA A 166 5.85 -15.95 8.71
C ALA A 166 4.69 -16.94 8.50
N GLU A 167 4.82 -18.17 9.00
CA GLU A 167 3.80 -19.21 8.92
C GLU A 167 2.56 -18.85 9.74
N LEU A 168 2.74 -18.34 10.97
CA LEU A 168 1.63 -17.92 11.82
C LEU A 168 0.90 -16.71 11.23
N VAL A 169 1.66 -15.71 10.78
CA VAL A 169 1.11 -14.53 10.10
C VAL A 169 0.34 -14.95 8.84
N HIS A 170 0.89 -15.87 8.04
CA HIS A 170 0.25 -16.38 6.84
C HIS A 170 -1.09 -17.08 7.13
N GLU A 171 -1.14 -17.94 8.17
CA GLU A 171 -2.39 -18.59 8.56
C GLU A 171 -3.44 -17.58 9.07
N GLN A 172 -3.04 -16.55 9.81
CA GLN A 172 -3.95 -15.49 10.24
C GLN A 172 -4.50 -14.68 9.04
N VAL A 173 -3.63 -14.30 8.09
CA VAL A 173 -4.03 -13.62 6.84
C VAL A 173 -5.05 -14.49 6.08
N LYS A 174 -4.78 -15.79 5.94
CA LYS A 174 -5.70 -16.74 5.29
C LYS A 174 -7.05 -16.81 6.00
N GLN A 175 -7.07 -16.80 7.33
CA GLN A 175 -8.32 -16.83 8.10
C GLN A 175 -9.16 -15.58 7.83
N VAL A 176 -8.54 -14.39 7.82
CA VAL A 176 -9.22 -13.12 7.52
C VAL A 176 -9.81 -13.12 6.11
N ILE A 177 -9.01 -13.52 5.11
CA ILE A 177 -9.45 -13.59 3.70
C ILE A 177 -10.57 -14.62 3.54
N ALA A 178 -10.43 -15.82 4.13
CA ALA A 178 -11.43 -16.88 4.02
C ALA A 178 -12.77 -16.49 4.68
N HIS A 179 -12.74 -15.73 5.77
CA HIS A 179 -13.94 -15.17 6.37
C HIS A 179 -14.66 -14.22 5.41
N HIS A 180 -13.94 -13.28 4.80
CA HIS A 180 -14.51 -12.30 3.88
C HIS A 180 -15.07 -12.93 2.60
N ILE A 181 -14.33 -13.85 1.97
CA ILE A 181 -14.80 -14.54 0.76
C ILE A 181 -16.10 -15.33 1.03
N ARG A 182 -16.23 -15.95 2.21
CA ARG A 182 -17.44 -16.72 2.56
C ARG A 182 -18.65 -15.84 2.83
N VAL A 183 -18.45 -14.65 3.41
CA VAL A 183 -19.54 -13.71 3.68
C VAL A 183 -20.04 -13.04 2.39
N SER A 184 -19.16 -12.85 1.41
CA SER A 184 -19.50 -12.23 0.12
C SER A 184 -20.24 -13.15 -0.86
N VAL A 185 -20.22 -14.48 -0.65
CA VAL A 185 -20.96 -15.46 -1.45
C VAL A 185 -22.13 -15.97 -0.61
N PRO A 186 -23.40 -15.61 -0.91
CA PRO A 186 -24.53 -16.11 -0.15
C PRO A 186 -24.56 -17.65 -0.17
N ASP A 187 -24.90 -18.27 0.96
CA ASP A 187 -25.06 -19.72 1.19
C ASP A 187 -26.07 -20.43 0.23
N GLY A 188 -26.61 -19.73 -0.77
CA GLY A 188 -27.57 -20.25 -1.76
C GLY A 188 -26.98 -20.66 -3.11
N ALA A 189 -25.68 -20.48 -3.37
CA ALA A 189 -25.05 -20.86 -4.63
C ALA A 189 -24.20 -22.15 -4.48
N ARG A 190 -24.80 -23.21 -3.96
CA ARG A 190 -24.33 -24.58 -4.20
C ARG A 190 -25.41 -25.30 -5.00
N VAL A 191 -25.18 -25.42 -6.31
CA VAL A 191 -25.84 -26.41 -7.17
C VAL A 191 -24.77 -27.39 -7.61
#